data_AF-A0A822VAR6-F1
#
_entry.id   AF-A0A822VAR6-F1
#
_cell.length_a   1.000
_cell.length_b   1.000
_cell.length_c   1.000
_cell.angle_alpha   90.00
_cell.angle_beta   90.00
_cell.angle_gamma   90.00
#
_symmetry.space_group_name_H-M   'P 1'
#
loop_
_entity.id
_entity.type
_entity.pdbx_description
1 polymer ?
#
loop_
_entity_poly.entity_id
_entity_poly.type
_entity_poly.pdbx_seq_one_letter_code
_entity_poly.pdbx_strand_id
1 'polypeptide(L)' 'MQEIAPPWVDTDLIYKSGDPRVMPLPDFIEQTLVALATDDPRSNRRCHLYDNPGAKEHGLFEAFNRRIIDNPIPVGA' A
#
# COMPACT_ATOMS: atom_id res chain seq x y z
N MET A 1 -5.46 8.57 17.39
CA MET A 1 -5.13 7.20 17.01
C MET A 1 -4.25 7.28 15.77
N GLN A 2 -3.02 6.76 15.83
CA GLN A 2 -2.13 6.69 14.67
C GLN A 2 -2.42 5.37 13.94
N GLU A 3 -2.70 5.45 12.63
CA GLU A 3 -2.95 4.28 11.79
C GLU A 3 -1.79 4.12 10.81
N ILE A 4 -1.12 2.96 10.84
CA ILE A 4 -0.10 2.62 9.86
C ILE A 4 -0.66 1.55 8.95
N ALA A 5 -1.12 2.04 7.82
CA ALA A 5 -1.56 1.28 6.70
C ALA A 5 -0.43 0.61 5.88
N PRO A 6 -0.13 -0.70 5.92
CA PRO A 6 0.93 -1.27 5.09
C PRO A 6 0.63 -1.18 3.59
N PRO A 7 1.65 -1.04 2.72
CA PRO A 7 1.49 -1.34 1.30
C PRO A 7 1.37 -2.87 1.10
N TRP A 8 1.44 -3.34 -0.15
CA TRP A 8 1.61 -4.77 -0.39
C TRP A 8 3.02 -5.20 0.00
N VAL A 9 3.16 -5.86 1.16
CA VAL A 9 4.45 -6.32 1.71
C VAL A 9 4.64 -7.81 1.40
N ASP A 10 5.86 -8.21 1.03
CA ASP A 10 6.22 -9.59 0.73
C ASP A 10 6.27 -10.45 2.00
N THR A 11 5.10 -10.93 2.38
CA THR A 11 4.90 -11.73 3.60
C THR A 11 4.15 -13.00 3.26
N ASP A 12 4.26 -13.95 4.17
CA ASP A 12 3.63 -15.26 4.04
C ASP A 12 2.20 -15.26 4.61
N LEU A 13 1.60 -14.07 4.85
CA LEU A 13 0.22 -13.95 5.38
C LEU A 13 -0.83 -14.51 4.41
N ILE A 14 -0.61 -14.32 3.11
CA ILE A 14 -1.42 -14.90 2.04
C ILE A 14 -0.53 -15.82 1.19
N TYR A 15 0.50 -15.25 0.57
CA TYR A 15 1.49 -15.97 -0.23
C TYR A 15 2.69 -15.07 -0.53
N LYS A 16 3.90 -15.61 -0.38
CA LYS A 16 5.13 -14.91 -0.75
C LYS A 16 5.31 -14.93 -2.26
N SER A 17 4.97 -13.81 -2.89
CA SER A 17 4.85 -13.75 -4.35
C SER A 17 6.18 -13.57 -5.08
N GLY A 18 7.16 -12.93 -4.44
CA GLY A 18 8.39 -12.49 -5.13
C GLY A 18 8.15 -11.48 -6.26
N ASP A 19 6.95 -10.90 -6.36
CA ASP A 19 6.62 -9.92 -7.38
C ASP A 19 7.43 -8.63 -7.17
N PRO A 20 8.07 -8.04 -8.20
CA PRO A 20 8.91 -6.86 -8.03
C PRO A 20 8.15 -5.61 -7.53
N ARG A 21 6.81 -5.63 -7.53
CA ARG A 21 5.96 -4.54 -7.01
C ARG A 21 5.74 -4.61 -5.50
N VAL A 22 6.08 -5.72 -4.84
CA VAL A 22 5.96 -5.83 -3.38
C VAL A 22 7.03 -5.01 -2.68
N MET A 23 6.72 -4.54 -1.49
CA MET A 23 7.72 -4.01 -0.57
C MET A 23 8.38 -5.16 0.21
N PRO A 24 9.72 -5.22 0.32
CA PRO A 24 10.39 -6.14 1.23
C PRO A 24 9.99 -5.91 2.69
N LEU A 25 9.82 -6.99 3.46
CA LEU A 25 9.47 -6.90 4.87
C LEU A 25 10.46 -6.05 5.72
N PRO A 26 11.80 -6.16 5.55
CA PRO A 26 12.74 -5.32 6.30
C PRO A 26 12.51 -3.82 6.07
N ASP A 27 12.31 -3.41 4.82
CA ASP A 27 12.07 -2.02 4.44
C ASP A 27 10.76 -1.49 5.06
N PHE A 28 9.72 -2.33 5.10
CA PHE A 28 8.45 -1.98 5.72
C PHE A 28 8.61 -1.74 7.22
N ILE A 29 9.36 -2.60 7.92
CA ILE A 29 9.62 -2.47 9.36
C ILE A 29 10.39 -1.17 9.63
N GLU A 30 11.47 -0.91 8.90
CA GLU A 30 12.28 0.30 9.07
C GLU A 30 11.45 1.58 8.88
N GLN A 31 10.71 1.69 7.76
CA GLN A 31 9.86 2.85 7.48
C GLN A 31 8.75 3.04 8.53
N THR A 32 8.21 1.93 9.04
CA THR A 32 7.19 1.95 10.09
C THR A 32 7.75 2.49 11.39
N LEU A 33 8.95 2.06 11.81
CA LEU A 33 9.59 2.56 13.02
C LEU A 33 9.88 4.07 12.94
N VAL A 34 10.32 4.56 11.76
CA VAL A 34 10.50 5.99 11.52
C VAL A 34 9.17 6.74 11.64
N ALA A 35 8.10 6.23 11.04
CA ALA A 35 6.76 6.85 11.11
C ALA A 35 6.20 6.87 12.54
N LEU A 36 6.38 5.79 13.30
CA LEU A 36 5.95 5.68 14.71
C LEU A 36 6.72 6.61 15.65
N ALA A 37 7.92 7.06 15.27
CA ALA A 37 8.67 8.04 16.04
C ALA A 37 8.12 9.48 15.88
N THR A 38 7.11 9.68 15.04
CA THR A 38 6.47 10.98 14.79
C THR A 38 5.04 11.01 15.31
N ASP A 39 4.58 12.17 15.79
CA ASP A 39 3.19 12.41 16.23
C ASP A 39 2.23 12.72 15.07
N ASP A 40 2.64 12.50 13.81
CA ASP A 40 1.78 12.72 12.65
C ASP A 40 0.96 11.45 12.34
N PRO A 41 -0.39 11.50 12.50
CA PRO A 41 -1.25 10.36 12.19
C PRO A 41 -1.28 9.99 10.70
N ARG A 42 -0.71 10.81 9.81
CA ARG A 42 -0.64 10.58 8.35
C ARG A 42 0.78 10.33 7.83
N SER A 43 1.76 10.06 8.70
CA SER A 43 3.19 9.95 8.35
C SER A 43 3.57 8.81 7.38
N ASN A 44 2.61 8.00 6.93
CA ASN A 44 2.85 6.93 5.95
C ASN A 44 2.57 7.40 4.50
N ARG A 45 2.97 6.60 3.50
CA ARG A 45 2.85 6.92 2.05
C ARG A 45 1.42 7.16 1.53
N ARG A 46 0.38 7.12 2.36
CA ARG A 46 -1.04 7.20 1.98
C ARG A 46 -1.64 8.59 1.95
N CYS A 47 -0.85 9.67 2.11
CA CYS A 47 -1.36 11.05 2.09
C CYS A 47 -2.34 11.32 0.92
N HIS A 48 -2.03 10.82 -0.28
CA HIS A 48 -2.84 11.01 -1.48
C HIS A 48 -4.23 10.32 -1.43
N LEU A 49 -4.41 9.26 -0.63
CA LEU A 49 -5.70 8.58 -0.48
C LEU A 49 -6.67 9.37 0.40
N TYR A 50 -6.16 10.12 1.37
CA TYR A 50 -6.99 10.99 2.22
C TYR A 50 -7.57 12.18 1.45
N ASP A 51 -6.90 12.62 0.38
CA ASP A 51 -7.33 13.73 -0.47
C ASP A 51 -8.25 13.29 -1.63
N ASN A 52 -8.45 11.98 -1.81
CA ASN A 52 -9.27 11.41 -2.89
C ASN A 52 -10.81 11.62 -2.77
N PRO A 53 -11.42 11.71 -1.56
CA PRO A 53 -12.88 11.84 -1.45
C PRO A 53 -13.44 13.06 -2.20
N GLY A 54 -14.53 12.86 -2.93
CA GLY A 54 -15.25 13.91 -3.64
C GLY A 54 -15.63 13.55 -5.08
N ALA A 55 -15.91 14.55 -5.91
CA ALA A 55 -16.46 14.35 -7.25
C ALA A 55 -15.58 13.53 -8.22
N LYS A 56 -14.29 13.33 -7.90
CA LYS A 56 -13.31 12.62 -8.74
C LYS A 56 -12.89 11.26 -8.18
N GLU A 57 -13.52 10.80 -7.11
CA GLU A 57 -13.15 9.56 -6.42
C GLU A 57 -13.10 8.35 -7.36
N HIS A 58 -14.02 8.27 -8.34
CA HIS A 58 -14.10 7.16 -9.28
C HIS A 58 -12.84 7.00 -10.15
N GLY A 59 -12.12 8.09 -10.45
CA GLY A 59 -10.93 8.04 -11.29
C GLY A 59 -9.81 7.19 -10.70
N LEU A 60 -9.70 7.14 -9.36
CA LEU A 60 -8.77 6.25 -8.67
C LEU A 60 -9.10 4.78 -8.95
N PHE A 61 -10.39 4.42 -8.85
CA PHE A 61 -10.85 3.05 -9.02
C PHE A 61 -10.74 2.58 -10.48
N GLU A 62 -11.10 3.42 -11.45
CA GLU A 62 -10.93 3.10 -12.87
C GLU A 62 -9.46 2.84 -13.22
N ALA A 63 -8.57 3.72 -12.77
CA ALA A 63 -7.13 3.58 -12.99
C ALA A 63 -6.55 2.33 -12.30
N PHE A 64 -6.96 2.07 -11.05
CA PHE A 64 -6.56 0.87 -10.32
C PHE A 64 -7.01 -0.40 -11.03
N ASN A 65 -8.29 -0.49 -11.40
CA ASN A 65 -8.85 -1.66 -12.09
C ASN A 65 -8.14 -1.91 -13.43
N ARG A 66 -7.90 -0.83 -14.21
CA ARG A 66 -7.14 -0.93 -15.46
C ARG A 66 -5.74 -1.48 -15.21
N ARG A 67 -5.04 -0.98 -14.19
CA ARG A 67 -3.69 -1.45 -13.82
C ARG A 67 -3.67 -2.94 -13.48
N ILE A 68 -4.68 -3.45 -12.78
CA ILE A 68 -4.77 -4.88 -12.43
C ILE A 68 -5.06 -5.75 -13.66
N ILE A 69 -5.92 -5.28 -14.58
CA ILE A 69 -6.18 -5.99 -15.84
C ILE A 69 -4.90 -6.06 -16.68
N ASP A 70 -4.23 -4.92 -16.85
CA ASP A 70 -3.04 -4.81 -17.70
C ASP A 70 -1.81 -5.49 -17.06
N ASN A 71 -1.77 -5.57 -15.72
CA ASN A 71 -0.66 -6.12 -14.95
C ASN A 71 -1.21 -6.95 -13.76
N PRO A 72 -1.68 -8.20 -14.00
CA PRO A 72 -2.27 -9.02 -12.96
C PRO A 72 -1.30 -9.30 -11.80
N ILE A 73 -1.82 -9.47 -10.58
CA ILE A 73 -1.03 -9.85 -9.41
C ILE A 73 -0.97 -11.38 -9.25
N PRO A 74 0.13 -11.95 -8.77
CA PRO A 74 0.19 -13.36 -8.40
C PRO A 74 -0.76 -13.65 -7.24
N VAL A 75 -1.53 -14.74 -7.34
CA VAL A 75 -2.56 -15.10 -6.35
C VAL A 75 -2.24 -16.38 -5.55
N GLY A 76 -1.02 -16.92 -5.68
CA GLY A 76 -0.70 -18.26 -5.20
C GLY A 76 -1.41 -19.34 -6.05
N ALA A 77 -0.96 -20.59 -5.96
CA ALA A 77 -1.63 -21.73 -6.60
C ALA A 77 -2.57 -22.43 -5.59
#